data_AF-A0A2U1VDF9-F1
#
_entry.id   AF-A0A2U1VDF9-F1
#
_cell.length_a   1.000
_cell.length_b   1.000
_cell.length_c   1.000
_cell.angle_alpha   90.00
_cell.angle_beta   90.00
_cell.angle_gamma   90.00
#
_symmetry.space_group_name_H-M   'P 1'
#
loop_
_entity.id
_entity.type
_entity.pdbx_description
1 polymer ?
#
loop_
_entity_poly.entity_id
_entity_poly.type
_entity_poly.pdbx_seq_one_letter_code
_entity_poly.pdbx_strand_id
1 'polypeptide(L)'
;MKSAQLLAAASRAEAAGNRAEARTLYERALAKAPGDPLAHDALARLVLGEDMAAAAEHALAAWRATPQDPTRRSNLWQLLTHLGEAGDVSRFEGRDDCVGLIGLGNALRRDVQALRAERAYRRALDRFPEVSFTLSRLACLCAEQHRLEEADALFRQAAERHGGRDGVTRTAPEFLRALKQAPPAAGIHATLEEGTATAAKPLVVYVSCDAGYFARFVPTMVRSIVEDSGLDCAICLHIINPDATSRDALAEIVRAHGPERFMLLRETIDLTPLGAFAKTYFACSRFLVLPDLLQRWQRPVLMLDADLMAIRDLNPLLATSVHADLGLMSHALKRLDIWSLLYADVLHIKPSAAARRFLDLTRRYIRYFLDSGTPHWFLDQAALAAVHLAGFVDEPAPRMTVYPTDIHSTQVMVDAEGRYWTDDSAYFYSVRATGGGQEGMNRLKRRAGTIDQIRR
;
A
#
# COMPACT_ATOMS: atom_id res chain seq x y z
N MET A 1 -28.35 3.76 37.26
CA MET A 1 -27.31 2.81 36.81
C MET A 1 -25.94 3.44 36.97
N LYS A 2 -24.97 2.71 37.52
CA LYS A 2 -23.54 3.09 37.53
C LYS A 2 -22.99 3.08 36.10
N SER A 3 -21.88 3.79 35.82
CA SER A 3 -21.27 3.83 34.47
C SER A 3 -21.02 2.42 33.90
N ALA A 4 -20.41 1.52 34.68
CA ALA A 4 -20.18 0.13 34.28
C ALA A 4 -21.46 -0.65 33.89
N GLN A 5 -22.59 -0.37 34.55
CA GLN A 5 -23.87 -0.99 34.19
C GLN A 5 -24.41 -0.45 32.87
N LEU A 6 -24.20 0.83 32.59
CA LEU A 6 -24.59 1.46 31.32
C LEU A 6 -23.74 0.90 30.18
N LEU A 7 -22.42 0.76 30.36
CA LEU A 7 -21.53 0.13 29.38
C LEU A 7 -21.97 -1.30 29.05
N ALA A 8 -22.24 -2.12 30.07
CA ALA A 8 -22.67 -3.49 29.86
C ALA A 8 -24.03 -3.57 29.15
N ALA A 9 -24.95 -2.64 29.44
CA ALA A 9 -26.23 -2.57 28.73
C ALA A 9 -26.04 -2.10 27.27
N ALA A 10 -25.18 -1.11 27.04
CA ALA A 10 -24.86 -0.59 25.71
C ALA A 10 -24.27 -1.67 24.81
N SER A 11 -23.28 -2.44 25.31
CA SER A 11 -22.68 -3.54 24.57
C SER A 11 -23.69 -4.65 24.21
N ARG A 12 -24.67 -4.93 25.09
CA ARG A 12 -25.75 -5.87 24.79
C ARG A 12 -26.70 -5.33 23.71
N ALA A 13 -27.04 -4.04 23.76
CA ALA A 13 -27.85 -3.41 22.72
C ALA A 13 -27.12 -3.41 21.36
N GLU A 14 -25.81 -3.14 21.34
CA GLU A 14 -24.99 -3.20 20.12
C GLU A 14 -24.95 -4.63 19.55
N ALA A 15 -24.74 -5.65 20.40
CA ALA A 15 -24.76 -7.05 19.98
C ALA A 15 -26.13 -7.51 19.45
N ALA A 16 -27.22 -6.90 19.91
CA ALA A 16 -28.57 -7.13 19.41
C ALA A 16 -28.91 -6.35 18.13
N GLY A 17 -27.99 -5.52 17.61
CA GLY A 17 -28.21 -4.67 16.44
C GLY A 17 -28.94 -3.36 16.73
N ASN A 18 -29.28 -3.07 17.99
CA ASN A 18 -29.99 -1.85 18.40
C ASN A 18 -29.03 -0.65 18.52
N ARG A 19 -28.51 -0.17 17.39
CA ARG A 19 -27.47 0.89 17.34
C ARG A 19 -27.87 2.19 18.06
N ALA A 20 -29.11 2.65 17.89
CA ALA A 20 -29.58 3.89 18.50
C ALA A 20 -29.65 3.82 20.03
N GLU A 21 -30.12 2.68 20.56
CA GLU A 21 -30.17 2.42 22.00
C GLU A 21 -28.74 2.31 22.56
N ALA A 22 -27.86 1.56 21.89
CA ALA A 22 -26.46 1.43 22.28
C ALA A 22 -25.77 2.80 22.37
N ARG A 23 -25.93 3.64 21.35
CA ARG A 23 -25.40 5.02 21.33
C ARG A 23 -25.88 5.82 22.54
N THR A 24 -27.19 5.85 22.78
CA THR A 24 -27.78 6.57 23.92
C THR A 24 -27.20 6.08 25.25
N LEU A 25 -27.01 4.77 25.41
CA LEU A 25 -26.45 4.18 26.62
C LEU A 25 -24.97 4.51 26.81
N TYR A 26 -24.18 4.52 25.73
CA TYR A 26 -22.77 4.96 25.77
C TYR A 26 -22.64 6.45 26.10
N GLU A 27 -23.48 7.32 25.51
CA GLU A 27 -23.52 8.75 25.84
C GLU A 27 -23.87 8.98 27.31
N ARG A 28 -24.84 8.24 27.85
CA ARG A 28 -25.18 8.26 29.28
C ARG A 28 -24.05 7.73 30.17
N ALA A 29 -23.26 6.77 29.68
CA ALA A 29 -22.08 6.28 30.39
C ALA A 29 -21.01 7.38 30.44
N LEU A 30 -20.73 8.06 29.33
CA LEU A 30 -19.80 9.20 29.28
C LEU A 30 -20.27 10.38 30.14
N ALA A 31 -21.57 10.66 30.21
CA ALA A 31 -22.10 11.68 31.12
C ALA A 31 -21.79 11.40 32.60
N LYS A 32 -21.52 10.13 32.96
CA LYS A 32 -21.10 9.72 34.31
C LYS A 32 -19.59 9.55 34.45
N ALA A 33 -18.90 9.20 33.38
CA ALA A 33 -17.45 9.00 33.33
C ALA A 33 -16.91 9.56 32.00
N PRO A 34 -16.66 10.89 31.91
CA PRO A 34 -16.35 11.55 30.64
C PRO A 34 -15.06 11.10 29.95
N GLY A 35 -14.14 10.45 30.68
CA GLY A 35 -12.88 9.95 30.13
C GLY A 35 -12.85 8.43 29.90
N ASP A 36 -14.00 7.75 29.90
CA ASP A 36 -14.04 6.30 29.70
C ASP A 36 -13.65 5.93 28.25
N PRO A 37 -12.50 5.28 28.03
CA PRO A 37 -12.01 5.00 26.69
C PRO A 37 -12.87 3.97 25.95
N LEU A 38 -13.54 3.05 26.67
CA LEU A 38 -14.38 2.02 26.04
C LEU A 38 -15.67 2.63 25.48
N ALA A 39 -16.28 3.56 26.20
CA ALA A 39 -17.43 4.31 25.69
C ALA A 39 -17.06 5.15 24.47
N HIS A 40 -15.90 5.82 24.50
CA HIS A 40 -15.39 6.59 23.37
C HIS A 40 -15.08 5.70 22.15
N ASP A 41 -14.40 4.56 22.33
CA ASP A 41 -14.14 3.61 21.25
C ASP A 41 -15.46 3.15 20.61
N ALA A 42 -16.48 2.87 21.42
CA ALA A 42 -17.78 2.44 20.93
C ALA A 42 -18.52 3.54 20.16
N LEU A 43 -18.57 4.75 20.70
CA LEU A 43 -19.19 5.87 20.00
C LEU A 43 -18.46 6.22 18.70
N ALA A 44 -17.12 6.20 18.68
CA ALA A 44 -16.34 6.40 17.47
C ALA A 44 -16.78 5.43 16.35
N ARG A 45 -16.96 4.14 16.66
CA ARG A 45 -17.46 3.15 15.70
C ARG A 45 -18.91 3.37 15.28
N LEU A 46 -19.77 3.78 16.23
CA LEU A 46 -21.19 3.96 15.97
C LEU A 46 -21.47 5.16 15.06
N VAL A 47 -20.73 6.27 15.24
CA VAL A 47 -20.94 7.53 14.50
C VAL A 47 -20.10 7.66 13.25
N LEU A 48 -19.11 6.79 13.01
CA LEU A 48 -18.18 6.91 11.86
C LEU A 48 -18.88 7.07 10.50
N GLY A 49 -19.97 6.34 10.27
CA GLY A 49 -20.72 6.43 9.01
C GLY A 49 -21.59 7.69 8.86
N GLU A 50 -21.80 8.43 9.95
CA GLU A 50 -22.61 9.65 10.00
C GLU A 50 -21.72 10.90 10.03
N ASP A 51 -20.72 10.90 10.91
CA ASP A 51 -19.82 12.02 11.14
C ASP A 51 -18.41 11.52 11.53
N MET A 52 -17.50 11.57 10.56
CA MET A 52 -16.09 11.21 10.76
C MET A 52 -15.35 12.16 11.72
N ALA A 53 -15.74 13.45 11.79
CA ALA A 53 -15.12 14.40 12.70
C ALA A 53 -15.51 14.05 14.16
N ALA A 54 -16.78 13.78 14.42
CA ALA A 54 -17.24 13.31 15.73
C ALA A 54 -16.59 11.96 16.11
N ALA A 55 -16.44 11.04 15.15
CA ALA A 55 -15.73 9.79 15.37
C ALA A 55 -14.26 10.02 15.74
N ALA A 56 -13.59 10.94 15.05
CA ALA A 56 -12.19 11.31 15.34
C ALA A 56 -12.05 11.98 16.72
N GLU A 57 -13.02 12.78 17.16
CA GLU A 57 -13.04 13.39 18.50
C GLU A 57 -13.14 12.32 19.60
N HIS A 58 -14.01 11.33 19.42
CA HIS A 58 -14.10 10.20 20.34
C HIS A 58 -12.83 9.34 20.32
N ALA A 59 -12.26 9.05 19.15
CA ALA A 59 -11.01 8.32 19.05
C ALA A 59 -9.84 9.08 19.71
N LEU A 60 -9.82 10.42 19.60
CA LEU A 60 -8.87 11.28 20.29
C LEU A 60 -9.01 11.22 21.80
N ALA A 61 -10.23 11.26 22.31
CA ALA A 61 -10.50 11.12 23.73
C ALA A 61 -10.09 9.73 24.27
N ALA A 62 -10.43 8.65 23.54
CA ALA A 62 -10.03 7.29 23.89
C ALA A 62 -8.50 7.14 23.92
N TRP A 63 -7.80 7.64 22.90
CA TRP A 63 -6.34 7.61 22.86
C TRP A 63 -5.72 8.44 23.98
N ARG A 64 -6.22 9.65 24.29
CA ARG A 64 -5.70 10.47 25.40
C ARG A 64 -5.86 9.79 26.76
N ALA A 65 -6.93 9.00 26.95
CA ALA A 65 -7.13 8.23 28.17
C ALA A 65 -6.15 7.04 28.29
N THR A 66 -5.66 6.49 27.17
CA THR A 66 -4.67 5.41 27.14
C THR A 66 -3.63 5.60 26.02
N PRO A 67 -2.70 6.58 26.16
CA PRO A 67 -1.78 6.95 25.07
C PRO A 67 -0.83 5.84 24.61
N GLN A 68 -0.58 4.88 25.50
CA GLN A 68 0.26 3.70 25.28
C GLN A 68 -0.40 2.60 24.45
N ASP A 69 -1.71 2.67 24.20
CA ASP A 69 -2.43 1.66 23.42
C ASP A 69 -2.21 1.89 21.90
N PRO A 70 -1.46 1.00 21.23
CA PRO A 70 -1.16 1.16 19.81
C PRO A 70 -2.38 1.02 18.92
N THR A 71 -3.43 0.30 19.35
CA THR A 71 -4.65 0.09 18.58
C THR A 71 -5.46 1.38 18.52
N ARG A 72 -5.64 2.04 19.67
CA ARG A 72 -6.36 3.33 19.73
C ARG A 72 -5.65 4.42 18.96
N ARG A 73 -4.31 4.47 19.06
CA ARG A 73 -3.50 5.35 18.22
C ARG A 73 -3.72 5.06 16.73
N SER A 74 -3.67 3.79 16.32
CA SER A 74 -3.90 3.39 14.92
C SER A 74 -5.28 3.80 14.42
N ASN A 75 -6.33 3.58 15.21
CA ASN A 75 -7.70 3.95 14.86
C ASN A 75 -7.84 5.47 14.67
N LEU A 76 -7.28 6.26 15.60
CA LEU A 76 -7.27 7.71 15.49
C LEU A 76 -6.51 8.19 14.25
N TRP A 77 -5.31 7.68 13.99
CA TRP A 77 -4.52 8.06 12.81
C TRP A 77 -5.25 7.72 11.51
N GLN A 78 -5.96 6.58 11.46
CA GLN A 78 -6.78 6.20 10.32
C GLN A 78 -7.93 7.19 10.09
N LEU A 79 -8.63 7.61 11.14
CA LEU A 79 -9.70 8.61 11.03
C LEU A 79 -9.15 9.97 10.58
N LEU A 80 -8.08 10.46 11.22
CA LEU A 80 -7.46 11.74 10.87
C LEU A 80 -6.87 11.77 9.45
N THR A 81 -6.54 10.61 8.87
CA THR A 81 -6.06 10.50 7.48
C THR A 81 -7.16 10.75 6.45
N HIS A 82 -8.38 10.29 6.75
CA HIS A 82 -9.53 10.40 5.85
C HIS A 82 -10.40 11.63 6.16
N LEU A 83 -10.11 12.35 7.24
CA LEU A 83 -10.80 13.58 7.61
C LEU A 83 -10.49 14.72 6.63
N GLY A 84 -11.50 15.56 6.35
CA GLY A 84 -11.36 16.84 5.64
C GLY A 84 -11.24 16.70 4.14
N GLU A 85 -12.36 16.47 3.45
CA GLU A 85 -12.42 16.50 1.98
C GLU A 85 -12.30 17.94 1.46
N ALA A 86 -12.01 18.13 0.16
CA ALA A 86 -11.84 19.48 -0.41
C ALA A 86 -13.05 20.40 -0.17
N GLY A 87 -14.27 19.85 -0.21
CA GLY A 87 -15.51 20.58 0.06
C GLY A 87 -15.76 20.93 1.54
N ASP A 88 -14.97 20.39 2.48
CA ASP A 88 -15.20 20.56 3.92
C ASP A 88 -14.53 21.80 4.52
N VAL A 89 -13.90 22.67 3.72
CA VAL A 89 -13.15 23.83 4.26
C VAL A 89 -14.02 24.67 5.20
N SER A 90 -15.24 25.04 4.78
CA SER A 90 -16.17 25.85 5.61
C SER A 90 -16.63 25.13 6.88
N ARG A 91 -16.67 23.79 6.86
CA ARG A 91 -17.04 22.98 8.03
C ARG A 91 -16.00 23.05 9.14
N PHE A 92 -14.73 23.18 8.78
CA PHE A 92 -13.62 23.23 9.73
C PHE A 92 -13.10 24.65 9.99
N GLU A 93 -13.48 25.63 9.16
CA GLU A 93 -13.12 27.03 9.38
C GLU A 93 -13.59 27.54 10.76
N GLY A 94 -12.72 28.27 11.44
CA GLY A 94 -12.97 28.80 12.78
C GLY A 94 -12.83 27.79 13.92
N ARG A 95 -12.73 26.48 13.64
CA ARG A 95 -12.42 25.47 14.67
C ARG A 95 -10.95 25.58 15.08
N ASP A 96 -10.72 25.45 16.38
CA ASP A 96 -9.38 25.59 16.99
C ASP A 96 -9.01 24.41 17.90
N ASP A 97 -9.83 23.36 17.89
CA ASP A 97 -9.55 22.07 18.50
C ASP A 97 -8.71 21.18 17.57
N CYS A 98 -8.14 20.10 18.11
CA CYS A 98 -7.20 19.24 17.39
C CYS A 98 -7.78 18.63 16.12
N VAL A 99 -9.01 18.10 16.19
CA VAL A 99 -9.68 17.48 15.03
C VAL A 99 -10.03 18.54 14.00
N GLY A 100 -10.51 19.70 14.46
CA GLY A 100 -10.81 20.86 13.62
C GLY A 100 -9.62 21.34 12.79
N LEU A 101 -8.46 21.58 13.43
CA LEU A 101 -7.28 22.09 12.74
C LEU A 101 -6.67 21.08 11.76
N ILE A 102 -6.63 19.78 12.13
CA ILE A 102 -6.15 18.72 11.24
C ILE A 102 -7.11 18.55 10.05
N GLY A 103 -8.42 18.54 10.31
CA GLY A 103 -9.46 18.48 9.28
C GLY A 103 -9.38 19.67 8.32
N LEU A 104 -9.22 20.89 8.85
CA LEU A 104 -9.03 22.10 8.05
C LEU A 104 -7.76 22.01 7.19
N GLY A 105 -6.64 21.58 7.76
CA GLY A 105 -5.39 21.41 7.02
C GLY A 105 -5.52 20.40 5.88
N ASN A 106 -6.18 19.27 6.12
CA ASN A 106 -6.44 18.25 5.09
C ASN A 106 -7.37 18.78 3.99
N ALA A 107 -8.48 19.42 4.35
CA ALA A 107 -9.44 19.99 3.41
C ALA A 107 -8.79 21.05 2.51
N LEU A 108 -8.05 21.99 3.12
CA LEU A 108 -7.30 23.02 2.40
C LEU A 108 -6.22 22.43 1.49
N ARG A 109 -5.53 21.37 1.92
CA ARG A 109 -4.51 20.71 1.09
C ARG A 109 -5.14 20.04 -0.13
N ARG A 110 -6.28 19.34 0.05
CA ARG A 110 -7.05 18.73 -1.05
C ARG A 110 -7.66 19.78 -1.98
N ASP A 111 -8.00 20.96 -1.45
CA ASP A 111 -8.46 22.12 -2.21
C ASP A 111 -7.30 22.98 -2.78
N VAL A 112 -6.07 22.46 -2.78
CA VAL A 112 -4.87 23.09 -3.39
C VAL A 112 -4.49 24.44 -2.73
N GLN A 113 -4.94 24.70 -1.51
CA GLN A 113 -4.62 25.90 -0.71
C GLN A 113 -3.44 25.66 0.24
N ALA A 114 -2.29 25.28 -0.31
CA ALA A 114 -1.13 24.77 0.44
C ALA A 114 -0.64 25.70 1.58
N LEU A 115 -0.58 27.01 1.36
CA LEU A 115 -0.13 27.97 2.40
C LEU A 115 -1.09 28.02 3.60
N ARG A 116 -2.40 27.92 3.36
CA ARG A 116 -3.39 27.90 4.45
C ARG A 116 -3.37 26.56 5.16
N ALA A 117 -3.20 25.46 4.43
CA ALA A 117 -3.03 24.12 5.00
C ALA A 117 -1.82 24.06 5.95
N GLU A 118 -0.67 24.60 5.51
CA GLU A 118 0.53 24.68 6.35
C GLU A 118 0.27 25.46 7.64
N ARG A 119 -0.42 26.61 7.58
CA ARG A 119 -0.79 27.38 8.78
C ARG A 119 -1.68 26.58 9.73
N ALA A 120 -2.65 25.84 9.20
CA ALA A 120 -3.52 24.98 10.02
C ALA A 120 -2.73 23.86 10.71
N TYR A 121 -1.85 23.17 9.97
CA TYR A 121 -1.01 22.12 10.55
C TYR A 121 0.00 22.65 11.57
N ARG A 122 0.67 23.78 11.30
CA ARG A 122 1.58 24.40 12.28
C ARG A 122 0.83 24.81 13.55
N ARG A 123 -0.35 25.43 13.41
CA ARG A 123 -1.20 25.78 14.57
C ARG A 123 -1.66 24.54 15.34
N ALA A 124 -2.01 23.44 14.66
CA ALA A 124 -2.34 22.17 15.31
C ALA A 124 -1.14 21.63 16.10
N LEU A 125 0.07 21.69 15.53
CA LEU A 125 1.29 21.22 16.17
C LEU A 125 1.68 22.07 17.39
N ASP A 126 1.50 23.37 17.31
CA ASP A 126 1.77 24.31 18.41
C ASP A 126 0.81 24.08 19.59
N ARG A 127 -0.47 23.82 19.30
CA ARG A 127 -1.52 23.66 20.33
C ARG A 127 -1.65 22.25 20.89
N PHE A 128 -1.41 21.25 20.05
CA PHE A 128 -1.60 19.83 20.38
C PHE A 128 -0.33 19.02 20.04
N PRO A 129 0.83 19.37 20.64
CA PRO A 129 2.11 18.74 20.32
C PRO A 129 2.14 17.24 20.65
N GLU A 130 1.24 16.75 21.51
CA GLU A 130 1.10 15.33 21.82
C GLU A 130 0.55 14.52 20.64
N VAL A 131 -0.21 15.15 19.74
CA VAL A 131 -0.77 14.51 18.54
C VAL A 131 0.25 14.58 17.41
N SER A 132 1.29 13.75 17.52
CA SER A 132 2.43 13.70 16.61
C SER A 132 2.09 13.38 15.15
N PHE A 133 0.87 12.89 14.86
CA PHE A 133 0.33 12.73 13.51
C PHE A 133 0.47 14.00 12.65
N THR A 134 0.31 15.18 13.25
CA THR A 134 0.39 16.46 12.53
C THR A 134 1.78 16.69 11.93
N LEU A 135 2.85 16.16 12.54
CA LEU A 135 4.20 16.20 11.98
C LEU A 135 4.24 15.49 10.62
N SER A 136 3.67 14.28 10.53
CA SER A 136 3.59 13.52 9.28
C SER A 136 2.81 14.26 8.20
N ARG A 137 1.72 14.95 8.58
CA ARG A 137 0.91 15.75 7.65
C ARG A 137 1.68 16.95 7.09
N LEU A 138 2.36 17.68 7.97
CA LEU A 138 3.20 18.81 7.57
C LEU A 138 4.41 18.34 6.74
N ALA A 139 5.04 17.22 7.11
CA ALA A 139 6.15 16.63 6.37
C ALA A 139 5.75 16.27 4.94
N CYS A 140 4.60 15.62 4.77
CA CYS A 140 4.07 15.28 3.45
C CYS A 140 3.77 16.53 2.61
N LEU A 141 3.19 17.59 3.21
CA LEU A 141 2.96 18.86 2.51
C LEU A 141 4.28 19.55 2.10
N CYS A 142 5.30 19.51 2.97
CA CYS A 142 6.62 20.05 2.63
C CYS A 142 7.27 19.27 1.47
N ALA A 143 7.14 17.94 1.46
CA ALA A 143 7.65 17.10 0.38
C ALA A 143 6.96 17.40 -0.97
N GLU A 144 5.64 17.62 -0.98
CA GLU A 144 4.91 18.05 -2.19
C GLU A 144 5.38 19.41 -2.72
N GLN A 145 5.79 20.30 -1.82
CA GLN A 145 6.39 21.60 -2.17
C GLN A 145 7.89 21.51 -2.49
N HIS A 146 8.46 20.30 -2.59
CA HIS A 146 9.88 20.05 -2.77
C HIS A 146 10.80 20.66 -1.68
N ARG A 147 10.27 20.92 -0.48
CA ARG A 147 11.04 21.29 0.72
C ARG A 147 11.54 20.03 1.43
N LEU A 148 12.41 19.29 0.75
CA LEU A 148 12.73 17.90 1.05
C LEU A 148 13.53 17.71 2.36
N GLU A 149 14.42 18.65 2.70
CA GLU A 149 15.19 18.64 3.95
C GLU A 149 14.30 18.90 5.16
N GLU A 150 13.36 19.84 5.04
CA GLU A 150 12.38 20.13 6.09
C GLU A 150 11.41 18.96 6.28
N ALA A 151 10.93 18.38 5.18
CA ALA A 151 10.12 17.17 5.22
C ALA A 151 10.84 16.03 5.95
N ASP A 152 12.12 15.79 5.65
CA ASP A 152 12.93 14.75 6.30
C ASP A 152 13.06 14.99 7.80
N ALA A 153 13.31 16.24 8.21
CA ALA A 153 13.41 16.60 9.62
C ALA A 153 12.07 16.38 10.36
N LEU A 154 10.94 16.67 9.73
CA LEU A 154 9.61 16.45 10.30
C LEU A 154 9.27 14.95 10.37
N PHE A 155 9.60 14.15 9.34
CA PHE A 155 9.44 12.70 9.39
C PHE A 155 10.29 12.06 10.49
N ARG A 156 11.52 12.51 10.69
CA ARG A 156 12.36 12.02 11.79
C ARG A 156 11.75 12.35 13.16
N GLN A 157 11.27 13.58 13.35
CA GLN A 157 10.56 13.95 14.59
C GLN A 157 9.28 13.12 14.81
N ALA A 158 8.52 12.85 13.74
CA ALA A 158 7.35 11.99 13.78
C ALA A 158 7.74 10.55 14.19
N ALA A 159 8.79 10.01 13.57
CA ALA A 159 9.31 8.68 13.85
C ALA A 159 9.79 8.53 15.31
N GLU A 160 10.47 9.54 15.85
CA GLU A 160 10.89 9.56 17.27
C GLU A 160 9.70 9.51 18.23
N ARG A 161 8.56 10.11 17.87
CA ARG A 161 7.37 10.19 18.73
C ARG A 161 6.44 8.98 18.59
N HIS A 162 6.25 8.45 17.38
CA HIS A 162 5.28 7.36 17.15
C HIS A 162 5.77 6.22 16.25
N GLY A 163 6.98 6.32 15.68
CA GLY A 163 7.57 5.30 14.82
C GLY A 163 6.78 5.06 13.53
N GLY A 164 6.82 3.84 13.01
CA GLY A 164 6.01 3.46 11.84
C GLY A 164 6.62 3.96 10.53
N ARG A 165 5.76 4.31 9.57
CA ARG A 165 6.17 4.62 8.18
C ARG A 165 7.08 5.85 8.11
N ASP A 166 6.89 6.80 9.01
CA ASP A 166 7.74 7.99 9.10
C ASP A 166 9.20 7.61 9.35
N GLY A 167 9.47 6.52 10.07
CA GLY A 167 10.83 6.04 10.35
C GLY A 167 11.58 5.53 9.12
N VAL A 168 10.86 5.09 8.09
CA VAL A 168 11.43 4.65 6.80
C VAL A 168 11.26 5.68 5.70
N THR A 169 10.78 6.89 6.02
CA THR A 169 10.50 7.94 5.04
C THR A 169 11.55 9.04 5.16
N ARG A 170 12.57 8.97 4.31
CA ARG A 170 13.72 9.86 4.27
C ARG A 170 13.76 10.57 2.93
N THR A 171 13.58 11.89 2.97
CA THR A 171 13.47 12.71 1.75
C THR A 171 14.68 13.62 1.53
N ALA A 172 15.60 13.73 2.50
CA ALA A 172 16.74 14.62 2.37
C ALA A 172 17.66 14.20 1.20
N PRO A 173 17.95 15.07 0.22
CA PRO A 173 18.84 14.76 -0.90
C PRO A 173 20.21 14.24 -0.48
N GLU A 174 20.76 14.74 0.62
CA GLU A 174 22.04 14.28 1.17
C GLU A 174 22.00 12.82 1.62
N PHE A 175 20.87 12.34 2.15
CA PHE A 175 20.70 10.93 2.50
C PHE A 175 20.77 10.04 1.26
N LEU A 176 20.10 10.43 0.17
CA LEU A 176 20.11 9.69 -1.09
C LEU A 176 21.50 9.74 -1.75
N ARG A 177 22.19 10.89 -1.67
CA ARG A 177 23.57 11.05 -2.16
C ARG A 177 24.54 10.13 -1.43
N ALA A 178 24.43 10.03 -0.12
CA ALA A 178 25.22 9.10 0.68
C ALA A 178 24.96 7.63 0.28
N LEU A 179 23.71 7.24 0.03
CA LEU A 179 23.38 5.89 -0.44
C LEU A 179 24.01 5.56 -1.80
N LYS A 180 24.06 6.53 -2.73
CA LYS A 180 24.72 6.34 -4.04
C LYS A 180 26.22 6.14 -3.92
N GLN A 181 26.86 6.88 -3.01
CA GLN A 181 28.31 6.84 -2.79
C GLN A 181 28.76 5.62 -1.99
N ALA A 182 27.86 5.00 -1.23
CA ALA A 182 28.13 3.75 -0.55
C ALA A 182 28.53 2.64 -1.54
N PRO A 183 29.26 1.60 -1.09
CA PRO A 183 29.52 0.43 -1.92
C PRO A 183 28.23 -0.14 -2.52
N PRO A 184 28.26 -0.71 -3.75
CA PRO A 184 27.10 -1.35 -4.33
C PRO A 184 26.47 -2.34 -3.36
N ALA A 185 25.16 -2.20 -3.13
CA ALA A 185 24.43 -3.14 -2.30
C ALA A 185 24.50 -4.52 -2.95
N ALA A 186 24.94 -5.52 -2.20
CA ALA A 186 24.81 -6.90 -2.65
C ALA A 186 23.33 -7.20 -2.92
N GLY A 187 23.05 -7.80 -4.07
CA GLY A 187 21.77 -8.46 -4.31
C GLY A 187 21.54 -9.56 -3.27
N ILE A 188 20.34 -10.14 -3.28
CA ILE A 188 20.07 -11.33 -2.48
C ILE A 188 20.58 -12.58 -3.20
N HIS A 189 20.87 -13.63 -2.45
CA HIS A 189 21.23 -14.92 -3.01
C HIS A 189 19.97 -15.71 -3.36
N ALA A 190 19.68 -15.82 -4.65
CA ALA A 190 18.63 -16.67 -5.19
C ALA A 190 19.19 -17.58 -6.29
N THR A 191 18.69 -18.82 -6.36
CA THR A 191 18.93 -19.68 -7.53
C THR A 191 17.99 -19.27 -8.65
N LEU A 192 18.44 -19.37 -9.91
CA LEU A 192 17.64 -19.05 -11.10
C LEU A 192 17.70 -20.22 -12.08
N GLU A 193 16.53 -20.76 -12.42
CA GLU A 193 16.33 -21.75 -13.49
C GLU A 193 15.51 -21.09 -14.61
N GLU A 194 15.96 -21.18 -15.86
CA GLU A 194 15.28 -20.57 -17.01
C GLU A 194 14.81 -21.66 -17.97
N GLY A 195 13.50 -21.67 -18.27
CA GLY A 195 12.92 -22.52 -19.29
C GLY A 195 13.44 -22.19 -20.69
N THR A 196 13.53 -23.18 -21.58
CA THR A 196 14.20 -23.07 -22.88
C THR A 196 13.57 -22.03 -23.83
N ALA A 197 12.25 -21.79 -23.74
CA ALA A 197 11.57 -20.83 -24.58
C ALA A 197 11.61 -19.39 -24.02
N THR A 198 12.05 -19.20 -22.77
CA THR A 198 12.00 -17.89 -22.10
C THR A 198 12.88 -16.84 -22.77
N ALA A 199 14.03 -17.21 -23.33
CA ALA A 199 14.97 -16.29 -23.96
C ALA A 199 14.38 -15.59 -25.20
N ALA A 200 13.47 -16.25 -25.93
CA ALA A 200 12.83 -15.70 -27.12
C ALA A 200 11.68 -14.71 -26.82
N LYS A 201 11.22 -14.65 -25.57
CA LYS A 201 10.10 -13.79 -25.18
C LYS A 201 10.52 -12.33 -25.03
N PRO A 202 9.78 -11.35 -25.60
CA PRO A 202 10.17 -9.93 -25.57
C PRO A 202 9.91 -9.27 -24.21
N LEU A 203 9.05 -9.85 -23.38
CA LEU A 203 8.66 -9.32 -22.07
C LEU A 203 8.85 -10.39 -20.99
N VAL A 204 9.23 -9.97 -19.77
CA VAL A 204 9.16 -10.82 -18.58
C VAL A 204 8.09 -10.29 -17.64
N VAL A 205 7.09 -11.10 -17.30
CA VAL A 205 6.19 -10.82 -16.17
C VAL A 205 6.88 -11.35 -14.91
N TYR A 206 7.09 -10.49 -13.92
CA TYR A 206 7.84 -10.82 -12.71
C TYR A 206 7.00 -10.66 -11.45
N VAL A 207 7.02 -11.68 -10.58
CA VAL A 207 6.34 -11.68 -9.29
C VAL A 207 7.28 -12.22 -8.21
N SER A 208 7.17 -11.68 -6.99
CA SER A 208 7.88 -12.20 -5.81
C SER A 208 6.97 -12.22 -4.58
N CYS A 209 7.01 -13.32 -3.83
CA CYS A 209 6.28 -13.45 -2.57
C CYS A 209 6.83 -14.59 -1.69
N ASP A 210 6.35 -14.68 -0.44
CA ASP A 210 6.59 -15.84 0.42
C ASP A 210 5.80 -17.08 -0.04
N ALA A 211 6.15 -18.25 0.50
CA ALA A 211 5.52 -19.53 0.18
C ALA A 211 3.99 -19.56 0.39
N GLY A 212 3.49 -18.96 1.48
CA GLY A 212 2.05 -18.94 1.79
C GLY A 212 1.27 -18.07 0.81
N TYR A 213 1.80 -16.89 0.49
CA TYR A 213 1.23 -16.04 -0.56
C TYR A 213 1.28 -16.71 -1.93
N PHE A 214 2.38 -17.41 -2.24
CA PHE A 214 2.57 -18.09 -3.51
C PHE A 214 1.44 -19.10 -3.74
N ALA A 215 1.25 -20.03 -2.80
CA ALA A 215 0.24 -21.07 -2.90
C ALA A 215 -1.18 -20.50 -3.02
N ARG A 216 -1.45 -19.34 -2.41
CA ARG A 216 -2.78 -18.72 -2.37
C ARG A 216 -3.14 -17.94 -3.62
N PHE A 217 -2.19 -17.27 -4.28
CA PHE A 217 -2.51 -16.27 -5.30
C PHE A 217 -1.85 -16.52 -6.66
N VAL A 218 -0.61 -17.02 -6.67
CA VAL A 218 0.17 -17.14 -7.91
C VAL A 218 -0.45 -18.09 -8.95
N PRO A 219 -1.05 -19.25 -8.61
CA PRO A 219 -1.72 -20.08 -9.61
C PRO A 219 -2.78 -19.33 -10.41
N THR A 220 -3.54 -18.48 -9.71
CA THR A 220 -4.59 -17.68 -10.33
C THR A 220 -4.02 -16.54 -11.17
N MET A 221 -3.02 -15.83 -10.65
CA MET A 221 -2.30 -14.79 -11.40
C MET A 221 -1.75 -15.36 -12.70
N VAL A 222 -0.98 -16.46 -12.64
CA VAL A 222 -0.35 -17.08 -13.82
C VAL A 222 -1.39 -17.43 -14.86
N ARG A 223 -2.48 -18.06 -14.45
CA ARG A 223 -3.57 -18.40 -15.38
C ARG A 223 -4.11 -17.15 -16.08
N SER A 224 -4.37 -16.06 -15.35
CA SER A 224 -4.87 -14.81 -15.94
C SER A 224 -3.87 -14.19 -16.92
N ILE A 225 -2.57 -14.30 -16.65
CA ILE A 225 -1.53 -13.86 -17.58
C ILE A 225 -1.54 -14.71 -18.85
N VAL A 226 -1.68 -16.03 -18.74
CA VAL A 226 -1.68 -16.92 -19.90
C VAL A 226 -2.95 -16.81 -20.73
N GLU A 227 -4.12 -16.68 -20.10
CA GLU A 227 -5.43 -16.75 -20.77
C GLU A 227 -5.97 -15.39 -21.21
N ASP A 228 -5.79 -14.34 -20.40
CA ASP A 228 -6.53 -13.08 -20.57
C ASP A 228 -5.65 -11.87 -20.92
N SER A 229 -4.33 -11.92 -20.64
CA SER A 229 -3.48 -10.72 -20.73
C SER A 229 -3.04 -10.30 -22.13
N GLY A 230 -3.15 -11.18 -23.13
CA GLY A 230 -2.66 -10.92 -24.49
C GLY A 230 -1.12 -10.79 -24.63
N LEU A 231 -0.35 -11.03 -23.56
CA LEU A 231 1.10 -10.80 -23.56
C LEU A 231 1.90 -11.96 -24.15
N ASP A 232 2.82 -11.63 -25.08
CA ASP A 232 3.92 -12.54 -25.43
C ASP A 232 5.05 -12.39 -24.42
N CYS A 233 5.02 -13.21 -23.36
CA CYS A 233 5.93 -13.07 -22.23
C CYS A 233 6.48 -14.40 -21.70
N ALA A 234 7.64 -14.31 -21.07
CA ALA A 234 8.10 -15.28 -20.09
C ALA A 234 7.56 -14.90 -18.71
N ILE A 235 7.35 -15.88 -17.83
CA ILE A 235 6.81 -15.65 -16.48
C ILE A 235 7.90 -16.01 -15.47
N CYS A 236 8.39 -15.02 -14.75
CA CYS A 236 9.37 -15.18 -13.70
C CYS A 236 8.71 -15.22 -12.32
N LEU A 237 8.82 -16.37 -11.65
CA LEU A 237 8.26 -16.64 -10.32
C LEU A 237 9.40 -16.66 -9.29
N HIS A 238 9.42 -15.69 -8.37
CA HIS A 238 10.40 -15.62 -7.28
C HIS A 238 9.79 -16.01 -5.94
N ILE A 239 10.15 -17.18 -5.42
CA ILE A 239 9.61 -17.74 -4.18
C ILE A 239 10.63 -17.65 -3.06
N ILE A 240 10.23 -17.01 -1.96
CA ILE A 240 11.06 -16.82 -0.76
C ILE A 240 10.70 -17.89 0.25
N ASN A 241 11.70 -18.62 0.73
CA ASN A 241 11.57 -19.72 1.69
C ASN A 241 10.49 -20.75 1.26
N PRO A 242 10.61 -21.39 0.08
CA PRO A 242 9.61 -22.34 -0.41
C PRO A 242 9.41 -23.53 0.52
N ASP A 243 8.15 -23.83 0.83
CA ASP A 243 7.69 -24.99 1.61
C ASP A 243 7.08 -26.09 0.70
N ALA A 244 6.52 -27.15 1.29
CA ALA A 244 5.92 -28.24 0.51
C ALA A 244 4.72 -27.76 -0.33
N THR A 245 3.82 -26.98 0.27
CA THR A 245 2.60 -26.49 -0.39
C THR A 245 2.90 -25.59 -1.57
N SER A 246 3.83 -24.65 -1.44
CA SER A 246 4.26 -23.78 -2.55
C SER A 246 5.00 -24.55 -3.64
N ARG A 247 5.76 -25.61 -3.31
CA ARG A 247 6.37 -26.50 -4.30
C ARG A 247 5.34 -27.31 -5.09
N ASP A 248 4.32 -27.83 -4.42
CA ASP A 248 3.23 -28.56 -5.08
C ASP A 248 2.44 -27.64 -6.01
N ALA A 249 2.10 -26.43 -5.54
CA ALA A 249 1.45 -25.41 -6.37
C ALA A 249 2.30 -25.03 -7.60
N LEU A 250 3.62 -24.88 -7.42
CA LEU A 250 4.53 -24.59 -8.54
C LEU A 250 4.56 -25.74 -9.55
N ALA A 251 4.64 -26.99 -9.08
CA ALA A 251 4.64 -28.17 -9.94
C ALA A 251 3.33 -28.26 -10.76
N GLU A 252 2.20 -27.93 -10.14
CA GLU A 252 0.91 -27.88 -10.83
C GLU A 252 0.87 -26.81 -11.93
N ILE A 253 1.32 -25.58 -11.63
CA ILE A 253 1.40 -24.48 -12.60
C ILE A 253 2.28 -24.86 -13.79
N VAL A 254 3.49 -25.37 -13.51
CA VAL A 254 4.46 -25.75 -14.53
C VAL A 254 3.91 -26.87 -15.42
N ARG A 255 3.25 -27.88 -14.83
CA ARG A 255 2.59 -28.96 -15.57
C ARG A 255 1.45 -28.45 -16.44
N ALA A 256 0.67 -27.48 -15.96
CA ALA A 256 -0.49 -26.95 -16.67
C ALA A 256 -0.12 -26.03 -17.85
N HIS A 257 0.98 -25.29 -17.75
CA HIS A 257 1.32 -24.21 -18.70
C HIS A 257 2.64 -24.40 -19.46
N GLY A 258 3.37 -25.48 -19.20
CA GLY A 258 4.64 -25.82 -19.87
C GLY A 258 5.86 -25.22 -19.16
N PRO A 259 6.89 -26.02 -18.79
CA PRO A 259 8.07 -25.53 -18.09
C PRO A 259 8.89 -24.51 -18.87
N GLU A 260 8.85 -24.55 -20.21
CA GLU A 260 9.64 -23.72 -21.10
C GLU A 260 9.30 -22.22 -21.02
N ARG A 261 8.13 -21.87 -20.47
CA ARG A 261 7.66 -20.49 -20.29
C ARG A 261 8.20 -19.84 -19.01
N PHE A 262 8.66 -20.62 -18.04
CA PHE A 262 8.92 -20.13 -16.70
C PHE A 262 10.38 -19.84 -16.43
N MET A 263 10.63 -18.76 -15.69
CA MET A 263 11.89 -18.53 -14.98
C MET A 263 11.60 -18.69 -13.49
N LEU A 264 12.37 -19.53 -12.80
CA LEU A 264 12.12 -19.87 -11.39
C LEU A 264 13.26 -19.32 -10.55
N LEU A 265 12.95 -18.30 -9.74
CA LEU A 265 13.84 -17.79 -8.71
C LEU A 265 13.46 -18.41 -7.36
N ARG A 266 14.44 -18.95 -6.64
CA ARG A 266 14.23 -19.46 -5.27
C ARG A 266 15.25 -18.86 -4.32
N GLU A 267 14.75 -18.29 -3.25
CA GLU A 267 15.56 -17.71 -2.17
C GLU A 267 15.36 -18.53 -0.89
N THR A 268 16.45 -18.73 -0.15
CA THR A 268 16.43 -19.23 1.22
C THR A 268 17.13 -18.22 2.11
N ILE A 269 16.40 -17.68 3.10
CA ILE A 269 16.90 -16.62 4.00
C ILE A 269 16.33 -16.77 5.41
N ASP A 270 17.19 -16.55 6.41
CA ASP A 270 16.77 -16.44 7.81
C ASP A 270 16.18 -15.05 8.08
N LEU A 271 14.86 -14.99 8.28
CA LEU A 271 14.13 -13.77 8.62
C LEU A 271 13.86 -13.63 10.11
N THR A 272 14.35 -14.57 10.94
CA THR A 272 14.21 -14.51 12.40
C THR A 272 14.69 -13.18 12.99
N PRO A 273 15.82 -12.59 12.54
CA PRO A 273 16.28 -11.29 13.04
C PRO A 273 15.30 -10.13 12.78
N LEU A 274 14.45 -10.23 11.75
CA LEU A 274 13.48 -9.17 11.42
C LEU A 274 12.20 -9.26 12.25
N GLY A 275 11.91 -10.39 12.90
CA GLY A 275 10.71 -10.60 13.70
C GLY A 275 9.43 -10.16 12.99
N ALA A 276 8.70 -9.22 13.59
CA ALA A 276 7.44 -8.69 13.04
C ALA A 276 7.60 -7.95 11.69
N PHE A 277 8.82 -7.58 11.30
CA PHE A 277 9.11 -6.93 10.03
C PHE A 277 9.37 -7.90 8.86
N ALA A 278 9.36 -9.21 9.08
CA ALA A 278 9.55 -10.20 8.01
C ALA A 278 8.60 -9.97 6.82
N LYS A 279 7.36 -9.53 7.07
CA LYS A 279 6.42 -9.17 6.00
C LYS A 279 6.93 -8.04 5.09
N THR A 280 7.66 -7.07 5.63
CA THR A 280 8.21 -5.95 4.84
C THR A 280 9.28 -6.47 3.90
N TYR A 281 10.07 -7.48 4.31
CA TYR A 281 11.03 -8.13 3.44
C TYR A 281 10.37 -8.69 2.19
N PHE A 282 9.26 -9.42 2.34
CA PHE A 282 8.53 -10.00 1.20
C PHE A 282 7.98 -8.95 0.23
N ALA A 283 7.58 -7.78 0.72
CA ALA A 283 7.18 -6.66 -0.14
C ALA A 283 8.38 -6.04 -0.88
N CYS A 284 9.55 -6.01 -0.24
CA CYS A 284 10.75 -5.36 -0.77
C CYS A 284 11.61 -6.25 -1.68
N SER A 285 11.55 -7.58 -1.51
CA SER A 285 12.44 -8.57 -2.16
C SER A 285 12.56 -8.39 -3.67
N ARG A 286 11.43 -8.06 -4.33
CA ARG A 286 11.35 -7.81 -5.78
C ARG A 286 12.34 -6.73 -6.22
N PHE A 287 12.55 -5.68 -5.43
CA PHE A 287 13.46 -4.57 -5.71
C PHE A 287 14.92 -4.91 -5.39
N LEU A 288 15.19 -5.92 -4.57
CA LEU A 288 16.54 -6.33 -4.20
C LEU A 288 17.27 -7.05 -5.35
N VAL A 289 16.53 -7.74 -6.22
CA VAL A 289 17.08 -8.48 -7.38
C VAL A 289 16.86 -7.78 -8.71
N LEU A 290 15.85 -6.92 -8.83
CA LEU A 290 15.44 -6.34 -10.11
C LEU A 290 16.57 -5.65 -10.88
N PRO A 291 17.49 -4.87 -10.26
CA PRO A 291 18.59 -4.27 -10.98
C PRO A 291 19.45 -5.30 -11.72
N ASP A 292 19.76 -6.42 -11.07
CA ASP A 292 20.63 -7.47 -11.59
C ASP A 292 19.88 -8.31 -12.65
N LEU A 293 18.60 -8.61 -12.42
CA LEU A 293 17.76 -9.33 -13.38
C LEU A 293 17.51 -8.50 -14.65
N LEU A 294 17.26 -7.20 -14.52
CA LEU A 294 17.08 -6.30 -15.64
C LEU A 294 18.37 -6.18 -16.48
N GLN A 295 19.53 -6.19 -15.80
CA GLN A 295 20.84 -6.26 -16.46
C GLN A 295 21.06 -7.61 -17.16
N ARG A 296 20.68 -8.73 -16.54
CA ARG A 296 20.82 -10.07 -17.12
C ARG A 296 19.94 -10.23 -18.36
N TRP A 297 18.66 -9.88 -18.25
CA TRP A 297 17.67 -10.18 -19.29
C TRP A 297 17.68 -9.20 -20.45
N GLN A 298 18.14 -7.96 -20.25
CA GLN A 298 18.13 -6.88 -21.27
C GLN A 298 16.80 -6.75 -22.01
N ARG A 299 15.68 -6.99 -21.30
CA ARG A 299 14.32 -6.96 -21.83
C ARG A 299 13.40 -6.24 -20.85
N PRO A 300 12.29 -5.64 -21.32
CA PRO A 300 11.29 -5.07 -20.44
C PRO A 300 10.76 -6.08 -19.41
N VAL A 301 10.47 -5.58 -18.22
CA VAL A 301 9.88 -6.34 -17.11
C VAL A 301 8.55 -5.70 -16.72
N LEU A 302 7.48 -6.49 -16.65
CA LEU A 302 6.23 -6.13 -15.98
C LEU A 302 6.23 -6.78 -14.60
N MET A 303 6.58 -6.03 -13.57
CA MET A 303 6.54 -6.48 -12.18
C MET A 303 5.12 -6.30 -11.63
N LEU A 304 4.57 -7.34 -11.02
CA LEU A 304 3.24 -7.38 -10.43
C LEU A 304 3.26 -7.84 -8.97
N ASP A 305 2.36 -7.29 -8.15
CA ASP A 305 1.97 -7.92 -6.89
C ASP A 305 1.32 -9.30 -7.17
N ALA A 306 1.58 -10.26 -6.27
CA ALA A 306 1.18 -11.66 -6.48
C ALA A 306 -0.34 -11.90 -6.44
N ASP A 307 -1.10 -10.98 -5.85
CA ASP A 307 -2.55 -11.05 -5.74
C ASP A 307 -3.29 -10.28 -6.84
N LEU A 308 -2.58 -9.79 -7.87
CA LEU A 308 -3.17 -9.17 -9.04
C LEU A 308 -3.53 -10.20 -10.11
N MET A 309 -4.62 -9.95 -10.82
CA MET A 309 -5.00 -10.70 -12.01
C MET A 309 -5.17 -9.77 -13.20
N ALA A 310 -4.70 -10.18 -14.37
CA ALA A 310 -5.08 -9.54 -15.62
C ALA A 310 -6.53 -9.93 -15.95
N ILE A 311 -7.38 -8.96 -16.25
CA ILE A 311 -8.79 -9.21 -16.60
C ILE A 311 -9.11 -8.92 -18.07
N ARG A 312 -8.12 -8.44 -18.83
CA ARG A 312 -8.16 -8.12 -20.26
C ARG A 312 -6.75 -8.00 -20.83
N ASP A 313 -6.67 -7.77 -22.15
CA ASP A 313 -5.43 -7.48 -22.87
C ASP A 313 -4.67 -6.31 -22.23
N LEU A 314 -3.41 -6.54 -21.84
CA LEU A 314 -2.54 -5.57 -21.20
C LEU A 314 -1.70 -4.77 -22.20
N ASN A 315 -1.63 -5.16 -23.48
CA ASN A 315 -0.82 -4.46 -24.48
C ASN A 315 -1.18 -2.97 -24.63
N PRO A 316 -2.46 -2.55 -24.63
CA PRO A 316 -2.82 -1.13 -24.71
C PRO A 316 -2.27 -0.32 -23.53
N LEU A 317 -2.28 -0.88 -22.32
CA LEU A 317 -1.68 -0.25 -21.15
C LEU A 317 -0.16 -0.12 -21.30
N LEU A 318 0.53 -1.20 -21.68
CA LEU A 318 1.99 -1.19 -21.84
C LEU A 318 2.47 -0.28 -22.98
N ALA A 319 1.64 -0.03 -24.00
CA ALA A 319 1.94 0.90 -25.08
C ALA A 319 2.05 2.36 -24.58
N THR A 320 1.32 2.74 -23.51
CA THR A 320 1.36 4.10 -22.95
C THR A 320 2.73 4.49 -22.36
N SER A 321 3.55 3.50 -22.02
CA SER A 321 4.89 3.69 -21.43
C SER A 321 6.02 3.21 -22.36
N VAL A 322 5.76 3.07 -23.67
CA VAL A 322 6.76 2.61 -24.65
C VAL A 322 8.00 3.51 -24.72
N HIS A 323 7.82 4.82 -24.50
CA HIS A 323 8.90 5.82 -24.52
C HIS A 323 9.44 6.17 -23.12
N ALA A 324 8.91 5.56 -22.06
CA ALA A 324 9.37 5.79 -20.70
C ALA A 324 10.43 4.77 -20.28
N ASP A 325 11.21 5.12 -19.26
CA ASP A 325 12.11 4.19 -18.57
C ASP A 325 11.32 3.32 -17.59
N LEU A 326 10.31 3.91 -16.93
CA LEU A 326 9.38 3.22 -16.04
C LEU A 326 7.93 3.66 -16.31
N GLY A 327 6.99 2.73 -16.27
CA GLY A 327 5.55 2.98 -16.18
C GLY A 327 5.04 2.44 -14.85
N LEU A 328 4.34 3.24 -14.06
CA LEU A 328 3.84 2.81 -12.75
C LEU A 328 2.62 3.58 -12.30
N MET A 329 1.85 2.99 -11.41
CA MET A 329 0.68 3.66 -10.83
C MET A 329 1.08 4.76 -9.85
N SER A 330 0.37 5.89 -9.94
CA SER A 330 0.47 6.99 -8.98
C SER A 330 -0.89 7.60 -8.75
N HIS A 331 -1.18 7.98 -7.51
CA HIS A 331 -2.38 8.74 -7.16
C HIS A 331 -2.04 10.12 -6.57
N ALA A 332 -1.11 10.84 -7.20
CA ALA A 332 -0.60 12.13 -6.74
C ALA A 332 -1.68 13.13 -6.28
N LEU A 333 -2.88 13.10 -6.88
CA LEU A 333 -3.97 14.03 -6.57
C LEU A 333 -4.92 13.63 -5.42
N LYS A 334 -4.93 12.38 -4.92
CA LYS A 334 -5.90 11.96 -3.87
C LYS A 334 -5.28 11.57 -2.53
N ARG A 335 -3.95 11.42 -2.44
CA ARG A 335 -3.32 10.88 -1.22
C ARG A 335 -2.40 11.91 -0.57
N LEU A 336 -2.72 12.22 0.68
CA LEU A 336 -1.96 13.13 1.54
C LEU A 336 -0.65 12.53 2.10
N ASP A 337 -0.31 11.31 1.68
CA ASP A 337 0.79 10.49 2.22
C ASP A 337 1.81 10.20 1.10
N ILE A 338 3.07 10.57 1.29
CA ILE A 338 4.08 10.44 0.23
C ILE A 338 4.48 8.98 -0.06
N TRP A 339 4.40 8.08 0.93
CA TRP A 339 4.54 6.63 0.71
C TRP A 339 3.38 6.01 -0.07
N SER A 340 2.46 6.81 -0.59
CA SER A 340 1.48 6.39 -1.59
C SER A 340 1.53 7.25 -2.85
N LEU A 341 2.62 8.01 -3.04
CA LEU A 341 2.86 8.76 -4.27
C LEU A 341 3.03 7.79 -5.43
N LEU A 342 3.89 6.79 -5.28
CA LEU A 342 4.18 5.76 -6.28
C LEU A 342 3.81 4.39 -5.70
N TYR A 343 2.96 3.64 -6.40
CA TYR A 343 2.55 2.31 -5.93
C TYR A 343 3.60 1.27 -6.34
N ALA A 344 3.76 0.25 -5.51
CA ALA A 344 4.70 -0.85 -5.72
C ALA A 344 4.04 -2.10 -6.31
N ASP A 345 2.83 -1.99 -6.87
CA ASP A 345 1.99 -3.11 -7.31
C ASP A 345 2.11 -3.41 -8.81
N VAL A 346 2.15 -2.40 -9.68
CA VAL A 346 2.28 -2.54 -11.15
C VAL A 346 3.39 -1.64 -11.67
N LEU A 347 4.51 -2.24 -12.09
CA LEU A 347 5.65 -1.52 -12.68
C LEU A 347 6.03 -2.13 -14.04
N HIS A 348 6.00 -1.35 -15.11
CA HIS A 348 6.57 -1.69 -16.41
C HIS A 348 7.92 -1.00 -16.57
N ILE A 349 9.00 -1.77 -16.67
CA ILE A 349 10.36 -1.28 -16.53
C ILE A 349 11.13 -1.61 -17.80
N LYS A 350 11.70 -0.60 -18.45
CA LYS A 350 12.60 -0.81 -19.61
C LYS A 350 14.01 -1.11 -19.13
N PRO A 351 14.81 -1.90 -19.88
CA PRO A 351 16.20 -2.20 -19.54
C PRO A 351 17.14 -1.03 -19.87
N SER A 352 16.72 0.21 -19.59
CA SER A 352 17.51 1.41 -19.82
C SER A 352 18.49 1.66 -18.68
N ALA A 353 19.54 2.46 -18.95
CA ALA A 353 20.48 2.87 -17.92
C ALA A 353 19.79 3.68 -16.81
N ALA A 354 18.81 4.53 -17.15
CA ALA A 354 18.09 5.34 -16.18
C ALA A 354 17.21 4.49 -15.26
N ALA A 355 16.47 3.52 -15.80
CA ALA A 355 15.70 2.57 -14.99
C ALA A 355 16.59 1.75 -14.04
N ARG A 356 17.74 1.28 -14.53
CA ARG A 356 18.73 0.59 -13.68
C ARG A 356 19.25 1.46 -12.54
N ARG A 357 19.62 2.72 -12.79
CA ARG A 357 20.07 3.66 -11.73
C ARG A 357 18.97 3.90 -10.69
N PHE A 358 17.73 4.05 -11.13
CA PHE A 358 16.58 4.23 -10.24
C PHE A 358 16.39 3.01 -9.34
N LEU A 359 16.34 1.82 -9.92
CA LEU A 359 16.16 0.58 -9.15
C LEU A 359 17.35 0.26 -8.25
N ASP A 360 18.58 0.58 -8.67
CA ASP A 360 19.76 0.43 -7.81
C ASP A 360 19.69 1.34 -6.58
N LEU A 361 19.26 2.60 -6.74
CA LEU A 361 19.09 3.49 -5.60
C LEU A 361 17.93 3.05 -4.69
N THR A 362 16.82 2.59 -5.27
CA THR A 362 15.72 1.97 -4.51
C THR A 362 16.19 0.75 -3.72
N ARG A 363 17.01 -0.12 -4.33
CA ARG A 363 17.63 -1.27 -3.66
C ARG A 363 18.51 -0.84 -2.49
N ARG A 364 19.37 0.16 -2.67
CA ARG A 364 20.24 0.71 -1.61
C ARG A 364 19.44 1.29 -0.45
N TYR A 365 18.37 2.02 -0.76
CA TYR A 365 17.47 2.58 0.23
C TYR A 365 16.81 1.49 1.08
N ILE A 366 16.24 0.48 0.42
CA ILE A 366 15.61 -0.66 1.10
C ILE A 366 16.66 -1.39 1.96
N ARG A 367 17.84 -1.65 1.40
CA ARG A 367 18.93 -2.35 2.09
C ARG A 367 19.36 -1.63 3.36
N TYR A 368 19.50 -0.31 3.32
CA TYR A 368 19.81 0.50 4.50
C TYR A 368 18.86 0.21 5.68
N PHE A 369 17.55 0.17 5.41
CA PHE A 369 16.56 -0.10 6.47
C PHE A 369 16.50 -1.55 6.91
N LEU A 370 16.66 -2.50 5.99
CA LEU A 370 16.80 -3.92 6.32
C LEU A 370 18.00 -4.15 7.25
N ASP A 371 19.15 -3.59 6.91
CA ASP A 371 20.40 -3.77 7.65
C ASP A 371 20.38 -3.04 9.00
N SER A 372 19.64 -1.93 9.11
CA SER A 372 19.43 -1.21 10.37
C SER A 372 18.49 -1.93 11.36
N GLY A 373 17.78 -2.99 10.92
CA GLY A 373 16.80 -3.71 11.74
C GLY A 373 15.46 -3.00 11.95
N THR A 374 15.18 -1.91 11.22
CA THR A 374 13.93 -1.14 11.32
C THR A 374 13.12 -1.02 10.01
N PRO A 375 12.93 -2.10 9.21
CA PRO A 375 12.19 -2.02 7.95
C PRO A 375 10.66 -2.00 8.20
N HIS A 376 10.15 -0.84 8.61
CA HIS A 376 8.72 -0.63 8.79
C HIS A 376 7.93 -0.88 7.49
N TRP A 377 6.70 -1.38 7.63
CA TRP A 377 5.78 -1.64 6.52
C TRP A 377 5.61 -0.39 5.63
N PHE A 378 5.47 -0.55 4.30
CA PHE A 378 5.58 0.48 3.24
C PHE A 378 7.01 0.94 2.89
N LEU A 379 8.06 0.27 3.36
CA LEU A 379 9.45 0.60 3.00
C LEU A 379 9.68 0.66 1.47
N ASP A 380 9.10 -0.27 0.72
CA ASP A 380 9.16 -0.32 -0.74
C ASP A 380 8.59 0.97 -1.40
N GLN A 381 7.38 1.37 -1.03
CA GLN A 381 6.75 2.58 -1.57
C GLN A 381 7.41 3.86 -1.06
N ALA A 382 7.85 3.89 0.20
CA ALA A 382 8.64 5.00 0.74
C ALA A 382 9.96 5.17 -0.02
N ALA A 383 10.65 4.06 -0.33
CA ALA A 383 11.86 4.06 -1.13
C ALA A 383 11.59 4.59 -2.55
N LEU A 384 10.57 4.09 -3.24
CA LEU A 384 10.20 4.58 -4.58
C LEU A 384 9.91 6.08 -4.57
N ALA A 385 9.13 6.57 -3.61
CA ALA A 385 8.80 7.98 -3.48
C ALA A 385 10.04 8.84 -3.18
N ALA A 386 10.88 8.44 -2.24
CA ALA A 386 12.10 9.15 -1.88
C ALA A 386 13.08 9.23 -3.05
N VAL A 387 13.30 8.12 -3.77
CA VAL A 387 14.17 8.06 -4.94
C VAL A 387 13.62 8.91 -6.08
N HIS A 388 12.30 8.93 -6.28
CA HIS A 388 11.67 9.79 -7.28
C HIS A 388 11.82 11.29 -6.96
N LEU A 389 11.56 11.69 -5.70
CA LEU A 389 11.58 13.09 -5.30
C LEU A 389 12.98 13.68 -5.14
N ALA A 390 13.90 12.90 -4.57
CA ALA A 390 15.20 13.37 -4.10
C ALA A 390 16.40 12.65 -4.74
N GLY A 391 16.14 11.53 -5.42
CA GLY A 391 17.20 10.65 -5.91
C GLY A 391 17.94 11.19 -7.13
N PHE A 392 17.43 12.19 -7.85
CA PHE A 392 18.02 12.68 -9.11
C PHE A 392 18.06 14.22 -9.15
N VAL A 393 18.33 14.87 -8.01
CA VAL A 393 18.40 16.35 -7.94
C VAL A 393 19.54 16.96 -8.75
N ASP A 394 20.67 16.24 -8.87
CA ASP A 394 21.90 16.73 -9.52
C ASP A 394 22.15 16.08 -10.90
N GLU A 395 21.22 15.25 -11.39
CA GLU A 395 21.40 14.49 -12.64
C GLU A 395 20.05 14.20 -13.31
N PRO A 396 20.02 13.85 -14.61
CA PRO A 396 18.77 13.56 -15.30
C PRO A 396 18.00 12.38 -14.66
N ALA A 397 16.77 12.67 -14.23
CA ALA A 397 15.84 11.68 -13.71
C ALA A 397 15.36 10.70 -14.80
N PRO A 398 14.99 9.45 -14.44
CA PRO A 398 14.34 8.53 -15.38
C PRO A 398 13.02 9.11 -15.90
N ARG A 399 12.72 8.87 -17.17
CA ARG A 399 11.42 9.22 -17.75
C ARG A 399 10.37 8.27 -17.20
N MET A 400 9.32 8.81 -16.60
CA MET A 400 8.24 8.02 -16.01
C MET A 400 6.92 8.31 -16.73
N THR A 401 6.17 7.26 -17.01
CA THR A 401 4.74 7.34 -17.35
C THR A 401 3.94 6.95 -16.12
N VAL A 402 2.99 7.81 -15.73
CA VAL A 402 2.04 7.48 -14.67
C VAL A 402 0.86 6.73 -15.27
N TYR A 403 0.58 5.55 -14.74
CA TYR A 403 -0.67 4.85 -15.00
C TYR A 403 -1.79 5.40 -14.10
N PRO A 404 -2.99 5.62 -14.64
CA PRO A 404 -4.17 5.94 -13.85
C PRO A 404 -4.42 4.89 -12.76
N THR A 405 -4.98 5.27 -11.62
CA THR A 405 -5.23 4.31 -10.54
C THR A 405 -6.42 3.39 -10.76
N ASP A 406 -7.33 3.78 -11.65
CA ASP A 406 -8.50 3.02 -12.05
C ASP A 406 -8.17 1.84 -12.98
N ILE A 407 -6.89 1.64 -13.34
CA ILE A 407 -6.42 0.38 -13.95
C ILE A 407 -6.49 -0.79 -12.96
N HIS A 408 -6.65 -0.52 -11.66
CA HIS A 408 -6.70 -1.51 -10.59
C HIS A 408 -8.06 -1.42 -9.90
N SER A 409 -8.87 -2.48 -10.03
CA SER A 409 -10.13 -2.63 -9.30
C SER A 409 -10.00 -3.55 -8.08
N THR A 410 -10.66 -3.18 -6.98
CA THR A 410 -10.87 -4.04 -5.80
C THR A 410 -12.31 -4.55 -5.70
N GLN A 411 -13.17 -4.17 -6.66
CA GLN A 411 -14.57 -4.54 -6.71
C GLN A 411 -14.84 -5.34 -8.00
N VAL A 412 -15.60 -6.42 -7.88
CA VAL A 412 -16.21 -7.09 -9.02
C VAL A 412 -17.71 -6.93 -8.90
N MET A 413 -18.34 -6.36 -9.92
CA MET A 413 -19.78 -6.31 -10.02
C MET A 413 -20.29 -7.57 -10.71
N VAL A 414 -21.49 -8.01 -10.33
CA VAL A 414 -22.18 -9.17 -10.91
C VAL A 414 -23.56 -8.72 -11.37
N ASP A 415 -23.95 -8.93 -12.63
CA ASP A 415 -25.35 -8.69 -13.05
C ASP A 415 -26.28 -9.78 -12.51
N ALA A 416 -27.57 -9.52 -12.71
CA ALA A 416 -28.65 -10.47 -12.51
C ALA A 416 -28.44 -11.79 -13.28
N GLU A 417 -27.68 -11.78 -14.38
CA GLU A 417 -27.33 -12.96 -15.17
C GLU A 417 -26.08 -13.70 -14.65
N GLY A 418 -25.45 -13.23 -13.57
CA GLY A 418 -24.26 -13.83 -12.98
C GLY A 418 -22.96 -13.50 -13.72
N ARG A 419 -22.97 -12.53 -14.64
CA ARG A 419 -21.79 -12.07 -15.37
C ARG A 419 -21.07 -11.03 -14.55
N TYR A 420 -19.76 -11.19 -14.48
CA TYR A 420 -18.90 -10.26 -13.78
C TYR A 420 -18.44 -9.15 -14.74
N TRP A 421 -18.54 -7.90 -14.33
CA TRP A 421 -17.78 -6.80 -14.95
C TRP A 421 -17.04 -6.00 -13.89
N THR A 422 -15.93 -5.43 -14.34
CA THR A 422 -15.19 -4.40 -13.61
C THR A 422 -15.47 -3.05 -14.26
N ASP A 423 -14.90 -1.99 -13.70
CA ASP A 423 -14.80 -0.71 -14.43
C ASP A 423 -14.20 -0.94 -15.83
N ASP A 424 -14.68 -0.19 -16.83
CA ASP A 424 -14.20 -0.22 -18.20
C ASP A 424 -12.73 0.21 -18.30
N SER A 425 -12.19 0.92 -17.30
CA SER A 425 -10.77 1.29 -17.23
C SER A 425 -9.85 0.20 -16.66
N ALA A 426 -10.39 -0.80 -15.95
CA ALA A 426 -9.58 -1.70 -15.13
C ALA A 426 -8.85 -2.79 -15.94
N TYR A 427 -7.53 -2.84 -15.81
CA TYR A 427 -6.69 -3.91 -16.38
C TYR A 427 -6.39 -5.02 -15.37
N PHE A 428 -6.40 -4.67 -14.08
CA PHE A 428 -6.08 -5.55 -12.98
C PHE A 428 -7.20 -5.62 -11.95
N TYR A 429 -7.32 -6.79 -11.32
CA TYR A 429 -8.18 -7.02 -10.16
C TYR A 429 -7.38 -7.62 -8.99
N SER A 430 -7.51 -7.05 -7.78
CA SER A 430 -6.87 -7.61 -6.57
C SER A 430 -7.76 -8.62 -5.86
N VAL A 431 -7.27 -9.86 -5.77
CA VAL A 431 -7.98 -11.00 -5.17
C VAL A 431 -8.06 -10.89 -3.64
N ARG A 432 -7.12 -10.20 -3.00
CA ARG A 432 -7.08 -10.07 -1.54
C ARG A 432 -8.20 -9.18 -1.00
N ALA A 433 -8.62 -8.16 -1.75
CA ALA A 433 -9.55 -7.14 -1.29
C ALA A 433 -10.97 -7.68 -0.96
N THR A 434 -11.33 -8.88 -1.44
CA THR A 434 -12.66 -9.47 -1.24
C THR A 434 -12.71 -10.62 -0.22
N GLY A 435 -11.61 -10.91 0.47
CA GLY A 435 -11.55 -11.96 1.50
C GLY A 435 -11.72 -13.40 0.98
N GLY A 436 -11.90 -13.60 -0.33
CA GLY A 436 -12.36 -14.87 -0.91
C GLY A 436 -11.31 -15.92 -1.26
N GLY A 437 -10.01 -15.59 -1.29
CA GLY A 437 -8.97 -16.55 -1.69
C GLY A 437 -9.29 -17.30 -3.00
N GLN A 438 -8.85 -18.56 -3.11
CA GLN A 438 -9.07 -19.43 -4.28
C GLN A 438 -10.58 -19.75 -4.52
N GLU A 439 -11.43 -19.68 -3.50
CA GLU A 439 -12.87 -20.01 -3.60
C GLU A 439 -13.70 -18.89 -4.23
N GLY A 440 -13.38 -17.62 -3.93
CA GLY A 440 -13.92 -16.48 -4.67
C GLY A 440 -13.60 -16.56 -6.16
N MET A 441 -12.47 -17.21 -6.49
CA MET A 441 -11.97 -17.37 -7.84
C MET A 441 -12.66 -18.45 -8.67
N ASN A 442 -13.05 -19.58 -8.07
CA ASN A 442 -13.85 -20.59 -8.78
C ASN A 442 -15.23 -20.05 -9.19
N ARG A 443 -15.74 -19.03 -8.49
CA ARG A 443 -16.97 -18.32 -8.87
C ARG A 443 -16.76 -17.33 -10.03
N LEU A 444 -15.60 -16.69 -10.11
CA LEU A 444 -15.22 -15.74 -11.17
C LEU A 444 -14.98 -16.43 -12.54
N LYS A 445 -14.61 -17.71 -12.54
CA LYS A 445 -14.22 -18.48 -13.74
C LYS A 445 -15.35 -18.99 -14.64
N ARG A 446 -16.63 -18.70 -14.37
CA ARG A 446 -17.69 -18.99 -15.36
C ARG A 446 -17.94 -17.76 -16.24
N ARG A 447 -17.07 -17.51 -17.22
CA ARG A 447 -17.55 -16.81 -18.42
C ARG A 447 -18.61 -17.72 -19.06
N ALA A 448 -19.83 -17.20 -19.23
CA ALA A 448 -20.88 -17.71 -20.12
C ALA A 448 -21.54 -19.07 -19.82
N GLY A 449 -22.36 -19.17 -18.75
CA GLY A 449 -23.29 -20.29 -18.58
C GLY A 449 -24.33 -20.05 -17.47
N THR A 450 -25.61 -20.27 -17.78
CA THR A 450 -26.73 -20.12 -16.83
C THR A 450 -26.69 -21.18 -15.72
N ILE A 451 -27.35 -20.86 -14.59
CA ILE A 451 -27.45 -21.69 -13.37
C ILE A 451 -27.86 -23.15 -13.66
N ASP A 452 -28.60 -23.42 -14.74
CA ASP A 452 -29.00 -24.78 -15.12
C ASP A 452 -27.85 -25.72 -15.48
N GLN A 453 -26.68 -25.19 -15.86
CA GLN A 453 -25.48 -26.00 -16.15
C GLN A 453 -24.74 -26.45 -14.87
N ILE A 454 -25.20 -26.05 -13.67
CA ILE A 454 -24.62 -26.45 -12.37
C ILE A 454 -25.15 -27.83 -11.92
N ARG A 455 -26.25 -28.32 -12.49
CA ARG A 455 -26.96 -29.52 -12.03
C ARG A 455 -26.58 -30.83 -12.74
N ARG A 456 -25.52 -30.88 -13.55
CA ARG A 456 -25.05 -32.13 -14.18
C ARG A 456 -23.60 -32.43 -13.85
#